data_AF-A0A2U1PW84-F1
#
_entry.id   AF-A0A2U1PW84-F1
#
_cell.length_a   1.000
_cell.length_b   1.000
_cell.length_c   1.000
_cell.angle_alpha   90.00
_cell.angle_beta   90.00
_cell.angle_gamma   90.00
#
_symmetry.space_group_name_H-M   'P 1'
#
loop_
_entity.id
_entity.type
_entity.pdbx_description
1 polymer ?
#
loop_
_entity_poly.entity_id
_entity_poly.type
_entity_poly.pdbx_seq_one_letter_code
_entity_poly.pdbx_strand_id
1 'polypeptide(L)'
;MDAITTRMCYHCSERFGFARVLVEVSANQECKDEIKVHYYDCERKKVRDKTVKVKYPWKPETCNHCKVFGHNIGQCTKRPRTEAEVEMRKQGKKNDGGE
;
A
#
# COMPACT_ATOMS: atom_id res chain seq x y z
N MET A 1 1.75 15.35 -8.62
CA MET A 1 1.11 16.50 -7.97
C MET A 1 0.85 17.52 -9.07
N ASP A 2 -0.35 18.06 -9.20
CA ASP A 2 -0.64 19.05 -10.25
C ASP A 2 0.10 20.37 -9.98
N ALA A 3 0.42 21.11 -11.05
CA ALA A 3 1.25 22.31 -10.98
C ALA A 3 0.67 23.40 -10.06
N ILE A 4 -0.66 23.46 -9.95
CA ILE A 4 -1.38 24.42 -9.12
C ILE A 4 -1.17 24.07 -7.64
N THR A 5 -1.34 22.80 -7.27
CA THR A 5 -1.07 22.28 -5.93
C THR A 5 0.40 22.50 -5.53
N THR A 6 1.33 22.21 -6.43
CA THR A 6 2.75 22.41 -6.18
C THR A 6 3.08 23.87 -5.86
N ARG A 7 2.53 24.83 -6.63
CA ARG A 7 2.73 26.26 -6.39
C ARG A 7 2.17 26.73 -5.05
N MET A 8 1.02 26.20 -4.62
CA MET A 8 0.42 26.53 -3.32
C MET A 8 1.24 26.02 -2.12
N CYS A 9 1.86 24.84 -2.24
CA CYS A 9 2.75 24.31 -1.21
C CYS A 9 4.05 25.13 -1.09
N TYR A 10 4.59 25.65 -2.21
CA TYR A 10 5.84 26.42 -2.19
C TYR A 10 5.67 27.89 -1.79
N HIS A 11 4.54 28.52 -2.14
CA HIS A 11 4.37 29.96 -1.93
C HIS A 11 3.70 30.36 -0.61
N CYS A 12 3.37 29.41 0.27
CA CYS A 12 2.87 29.69 1.63
C CYS A 12 1.76 30.77 1.68
N SER A 13 0.79 30.68 0.76
CA SER A 13 -0.27 31.70 0.64
C SER A 13 -1.38 31.45 1.66
N GLU A 14 -1.29 32.14 2.80
CA GLU A 14 -2.34 32.63 3.74
C GLU A 14 -3.57 31.79 4.14
N ARG A 15 -3.75 30.57 3.66
CA ARG A 15 -4.72 29.59 4.18
C ARG A 15 -3.95 28.47 4.83
N PHE A 16 -4.47 27.90 5.92
CA PHE A 16 -3.94 26.71 6.59
C PHE A 16 -3.82 25.54 5.60
N GLY A 17 -2.76 25.55 4.80
CA GLY A 17 -2.46 24.54 3.81
C GLY A 17 -1.91 23.33 4.53
N PHE A 18 -2.55 22.18 4.35
CA PHE A 18 -1.98 20.93 4.79
C PHE A 18 -0.89 20.50 3.81
N ALA A 19 0.25 20.08 4.35
CA ALA A 19 1.30 19.48 3.54
C ALA A 19 0.83 18.13 2.99
N ARG A 20 1.05 17.90 1.68
CA ARG A 20 0.81 16.62 1.03
C ARG A 20 2.15 15.93 0.79
N VAL A 21 2.27 14.69 1.25
CA VAL A 21 3.47 13.87 1.06
C VAL A 21 3.09 12.64 0.24
N LEU A 22 3.88 12.35 -0.79
CA LEU A 22 3.78 11.10 -1.55
C LEU A 22 4.78 10.11 -0.94
N VAL A 23 4.30 8.93 -0.59
CA VAL A 23 5.12 7.84 -0.05
C VAL A 23 5.12 6.72 -1.06
N GLU A 24 6.30 6.34 -1.53
CA GLU A 24 6.47 5.17 -2.37
C GLU A 24 6.36 3.90 -1.51
N VAL A 25 5.53 2.96 -1.93
CA VAL A 25 5.29 1.71 -1.21
C VAL A 25 5.56 0.54 -2.15
N SER A 26 6.54 -0.28 -1.80
CA SER A 26 6.88 -1.49 -2.55
C SER A 26 5.92 -2.62 -2.20
N ALA A 27 5.45 -3.37 -3.21
CA ALA A 27 4.58 -4.56 -3.02
C ALA A 27 5.25 -5.72 -2.26
N ASN A 28 6.56 -5.65 -2.03
CA ASN A 28 7.32 -6.57 -1.17
C ASN A 28 7.07 -6.34 0.32
N GLN A 29 6.50 -5.19 0.68
CA GLN A 29 6.34 -4.76 2.05
C GLN A 29 4.87 -4.46 2.33
N GLU A 30 4.46 -4.67 3.57
CA GLU A 30 3.12 -4.32 4.00
C GLU A 30 2.96 -2.79 4.06
N CYS A 31 1.75 -2.32 3.72
CA CYS A 31 1.41 -0.91 3.89
C CYS A 31 1.45 -0.55 5.37
N LYS A 32 2.26 0.46 5.71
CA LYS A 32 2.48 0.90 7.08
C LYS A 32 1.26 1.63 7.63
N ASP A 33 0.89 1.34 8.87
CA ASP A 33 -0.17 2.04 9.58
C ASP A 33 0.32 3.32 10.27
N GLU A 34 1.63 3.54 10.34
CA GLU A 34 2.23 4.72 10.96
C GLU A 34 3.39 5.26 10.12
N ILE A 35 3.43 6.58 9.94
CA ILE A 35 4.50 7.30 9.27
C ILE A 35 5.14 8.28 10.26
N LYS A 36 6.46 8.20 10.43
CA LYS A 36 7.22 9.20 11.19
C LYS A 36 7.67 10.31 10.25
N VAL A 37 7.26 11.53 10.56
CA VAL A 37 7.66 12.74 9.84
C VAL A 37 8.72 13.46 10.68
N HIS A 38 9.89 13.70 10.08
CA HIS A 38 10.96 14.47 10.68
C HIS A 38 10.97 15.88 10.10
N TYR A 39 10.85 16.87 10.99
CA TYR A 39 10.95 18.29 10.65
C TYR A 39 12.39 18.72 10.85
N TYR A 40 12.99 19.27 9.81
CA TYR A 40 14.35 19.81 9.81
C TYR A 40 14.30 21.32 9.67
N ASP A 41 15.19 22.01 10.39
CA ASP A 41 15.39 23.45 10.26
C ASP A 41 16.20 23.79 8.98
N CYS A 42 16.36 25.08 8.68
CA CYS A 42 17.24 25.61 7.64
C CYS A 42 18.69 25.11 7.78
N GLU A 43 19.17 24.86 9.01
CA GLU A 43 20.50 24.28 9.27
C GLU A 43 20.53 22.73 9.19
N ARG A 44 19.48 22.09 8.67
CA ARG A 44 19.30 20.62 8.62
C ARG A 44 19.34 19.90 9.98
N LYS A 45 19.18 20.64 11.07
CA LYS A 45 19.03 20.06 12.41
C LYS A 45 17.60 19.55 12.58
N LYS A 46 17.42 18.35 13.13
CA LYS A 46 16.11 17.78 13.42
C LYS A 46 15.46 18.60 14.54
N VAL A 47 14.37 19.30 14.24
CA VAL A 47 13.65 20.16 15.19
C VAL A 47 12.59 19.37 15.93
N ARG A 48 11.80 18.56 15.20
CA ARG A 48 10.70 17.77 15.76
C ARG A 48 10.49 16.49 14.98
N ASP A 49 9.96 15.47 15.64
CA ASP A 49 9.35 14.32 15.02
C ASP A 49 7.88 14.20 15.37
N LYS A 50 7.09 13.73 14.41
CA LYS A 50 5.68 13.45 14.61
C LYS A 50 5.34 12.11 13.98
N THR A 51 4.75 11.22 14.77
CA THR A 51 4.17 9.99 14.25
C THR A 51 2.73 10.27 13.83
N VAL A 52 2.41 9.96 12.58
CA VAL A 52 1.08 10.11 12.00
C VAL A 52 0.52 8.72 11.76
N LYS A 53 -0.64 8.42 12.35
CA LYS A 53 -1.39 7.20 12.06
C LYS A 53 -2.07 7.33 10.71
N VAL A 54 -1.87 6.35 9.85
CA VAL A 54 -2.42 6.28 8.51
C VAL A 54 -3.66 5.39 8.53
N LYS A 55 -4.73 5.87 7.91
CA LYS A 55 -5.92 5.07 7.63
C LYS A 55 -6.10 5.00 6.13
N TYR A 56 -6.23 3.80 5.60
CA TYR A 56 -6.46 3.56 4.19
C TYR A 56 -7.96 3.33 3.97
N PRO A 57 -8.62 4.05 3.06
CA PRO A 57 -10.01 3.74 2.68
C PRO A 57 -10.10 2.40 1.96
N TRP A 58 -9.01 1.99 1.29
CA TRP A 58 -8.88 0.71 0.61
C TRP A 58 -7.41 0.27 0.60
N LYS A 59 -7.16 -1.02 0.87
CA LYS A 59 -5.82 -1.64 0.87
C LYS A 59 -5.77 -2.68 -0.24
N PRO A 60 -4.85 -2.56 -1.23
CA PRO A 60 -4.74 -3.53 -2.32
C PRO A 60 -4.28 -4.89 -1.81
N GLU A 61 -4.77 -5.96 -2.42
CA GLU A 61 -4.25 -7.31 -2.17
C GLU A 61 -2.82 -7.45 -2.71
N THR A 62 -1.93 -7.99 -1.88
CA THR A 62 -0.52 -8.25 -2.22
C THR A 62 -0.27 -9.75 -2.34
N CYS A 63 0.42 -10.15 -3.41
CA CYS A 63 0.86 -11.54 -3.56
C CYS A 63 2.27 -11.70 -3.01
N ASN A 64 2.47 -12.48 -1.94
CA ASN A 64 3.80 -12.70 -1.36
C ASN A 64 4.76 -13.43 -2.31
N HIS A 65 4.21 -14.21 -3.25
CA HIS A 65 5.01 -14.93 -4.26
C HIS A 65 5.42 -14.01 -5.42
N CYS A 66 4.45 -13.35 -6.05
CA CYS A 66 4.69 -12.50 -7.22
C CYS A 66 5.21 -11.11 -6.86
N LYS A 67 5.08 -10.69 -5.59
CA LYS A 67 5.55 -9.38 -5.12
C LYS A 67 4.91 -8.22 -5.89
N VAL A 68 3.62 -8.34 -6.19
CA VAL A 68 2.81 -7.35 -6.93
C VAL A 68 1.48 -7.11 -6.23
N PHE A 69 0.87 -5.95 -6.53
CA PHE A 69 -0.49 -5.62 -6.14
C PHE A 69 -1.50 -6.20 -7.15
N GLY A 70 -2.68 -6.60 -6.66
CA GLY A 70 -3.84 -6.95 -7.50
C GLY A 70 -4.33 -8.39 -7.40
N HIS A 71 -3.61 -9.28 -6.69
CA HIS A 71 -4.10 -10.61 -6.34
C HIS A 71 -3.42 -11.10 -5.07
N ASN A 72 -4.08 -12.01 -4.34
CA ASN A 72 -3.49 -12.67 -3.19
C ASN A 72 -2.76 -13.97 -3.55
N ILE A 73 -2.11 -14.58 -2.56
CA ILE A 73 -1.34 -15.81 -2.76
C ILE A 73 -2.21 -17.01 -3.18
N GLY A 74 -3.49 -17.04 -2.81
CA GLY A 74 -4.42 -18.12 -3.16
C GLY A 74 -4.91 -18.07 -4.61
N GLN A 75 -5.03 -16.85 -5.15
CA GLN A 75 -5.40 -16.57 -6.54
C GLN A 75 -4.19 -16.53 -7.48
N CYS A 76 -2.97 -16.60 -6.94
CA CYS A 76 -1.76 -16.61 -7.73
C CYS A 76 -1.72 -17.80 -8.70
N THR A 77 -1.61 -17.51 -10.00
CA THR A 77 -1.47 -18.52 -11.06
C THR A 77 -0.02 -18.97 -11.26
N LYS A 78 0.95 -18.16 -10.81
CA LYS A 78 2.38 -18.41 -10.99
C LYS A 78 3.03 -19.20 -9.86
N ARG A 79 2.34 -19.38 -8.72
CA ARG A 79 2.87 -20.09 -7.55
C ARG A 79 2.67 -21.61 -7.74
N PRO A 80 3.68 -22.45 -7.39
CA PRO A 80 3.47 -23.89 -7.27
C PRO A 80 2.49 -24.17 -6.10
N ARG A 81 1.36 -24.80 -6.41
CA ARG A 81 0.37 -25.24 -5.41
C ARG A 81 0.87 -26.51 -4.72
N THR A 82 0.59 -26.62 -3.43
CA THR A 82 0.81 -27.88 -2.71
C THR A 82 -0.19 -28.95 -3.14
N GLU A 83 0.16 -30.22 -2.99
CA GLU A 83 -0.67 -31.37 -3.38
C GLU A 83 -2.07 -31.31 -2.72
N ALA A 84 -2.13 -30.89 -1.45
CA ALA A 84 -3.38 -30.66 -0.72
C ALA A 84 -4.28 -29.57 -1.34
N GLU A 85 -3.71 -28.47 -1.86
CA GLU A 85 -4.48 -27.40 -2.55
C GLU A 85 -5.00 -27.86 -3.91
N VAL A 86 -4.28 -28.77 -4.57
CA VAL A 86 -4.69 -29.37 -5.86
C VAL A 86 -5.83 -30.37 -5.65
N GLU A 87 -5.75 -31.21 -4.61
CA GLU A 87 -6.79 -32.17 -4.22
C GLU A 87 -8.13 -31.48 -3.88
N MET A 88 -8.08 -30.40 -3.08
CA MET A 88 -9.25 -29.58 -2.73
C MET A 88 -9.93 -28.95 -3.97
N ARG A 89 -9.15 -28.46 -4.94
CA ARG A 89 -9.69 -27.91 -6.20
C ARG A 89 -10.33 -28.98 -7.10
N LYS A 90 -9.86 -30.22 -7.05
CA LYS A 90 -10.45 -31.34 -7.79
C LYS A 90 -11.79 -31.79 -7.19
N GLN A 91 -11.94 -31.72 -5.86
CA GLN A 91 -13.18 -32.07 -5.17
C GLN A 91 -14.28 -31.04 -5.40
N GLY A 92 -13.96 -29.74 -5.44
CA GLY A 92 -14.94 -28.68 -5.74
C GLY A 92 -15.55 -28.74 -7.15
N LYS A 93 -14.84 -29.28 -8.15
CA LYS A 93 -15.38 -29.48 -9.50
C LYS A 93 -16.34 -30.67 -9.64
N LYS A 94 -16.42 -31.56 -8.63
CA LYS A 94 -17.32 -32.73 -8.67
C LYS A 94 -18.74 -32.42 -8.19
N ASN A 95 -18.98 -31.26 -7.56
CA ASN A 95 -20.27 -30.93 -6.95
C ASN A 95 -21.15 -29.95 -7.74
N ASP A 96 -20.67 -29.37 -8.86
CA ASP A 96 -21.44 -28.45 -9.72
C ASP A 96 -21.94 -29.13 -11.02
N GLY A 97 -22.12 -30.45 -10.97
CA GLY A 97 -22.49 -31.29 -12.12
C GLY A 97 -23.74 -32.16 -11.91
N GLY A 98 -24.69 -31.70 -11.09
CA GLY A 98 -26.05 -32.22 -11.00
C GLY A 98 -26.89 -31.11 -10.38
N GLU A 99 -27.93 -30.59 -11.02
CA GLU A 99 -29.00 -31.24 -11.79
C GLU A 99 -29.43 -30.37 -12.99
#